data_AF-A0A938GN39-F1
#
_entry.id   AF-A0A938GN39-F1
#
_cell.length_a   1.000
_cell.length_b   1.000
_cell.length_c   1.000
_cell.angle_alpha   90.00
_cell.angle_beta   90.00
_cell.angle_gamma   90.00
#
_symmetry.space_group_name_H-M   'P 1'
#
loop_
_entity.id
_entity.type
_entity.pdbx_description
1 polymer ?
#
loop_
_entity_poly.entity_id
_entity_poly.type
_entity_poly.pdbx_seq_one_letter_code
_entity_poly.pdbx_strand_id
1 'polypeptide(L)'
;MKRHISLVILRAALAAVVFKTDGIAMLPSAAVFVSRVAGEPGDRLRLADGKLYINERHIVLGNALGEITYQLPPGPSGMAAHTNLTVPDGQYFVLGDNSINSFDSRFWGCLPAKSILGRISFCYAPVSRMGRVR
;
A
#
# COMPACT_ATOMS: atom_id res chain seq x y z
N MET A 1 30.16 8.02 17.55
CA MET A 1 29.32 8.73 16.57
C MET A 1 28.79 7.76 15.51
N LYS A 2 27.79 6.94 15.85
CA LYS A 2 27.09 6.04 14.92
C LYS A 2 25.70 5.77 15.50
N ARG A 3 24.64 6.25 14.85
CA ARG A 3 23.21 5.82 14.97
C ARG A 3 22.29 6.91 14.37
N HIS A 4 22.25 7.07 13.04
CA HIS A 4 21.25 7.97 12.44
C HIS A 4 20.77 7.60 11.03
N ILE A 5 20.87 6.35 10.58
CA ILE A 5 20.45 5.97 9.21
C ILE A 5 19.33 4.91 9.17
N SER A 6 18.92 4.33 10.30
CA SER A 6 17.93 3.23 10.28
C SER A 6 16.46 3.65 10.50
N LEU A 7 16.14 4.94 10.61
CA LEU A 7 14.79 5.39 11.00
C LEU A 7 13.91 5.86 9.82
N VAL A 8 14.45 6.03 8.62
CA VAL A 8 13.68 6.51 7.45
C VAL A 8 12.87 5.36 6.83
N ILE A 9 13.41 4.13 6.81
CA ILE A 9 12.77 2.97 6.19
C ILE A 9 11.54 2.48 6.99
N LEU A 10 11.41 2.84 8.27
CA LEU A 10 10.33 2.35 9.15
C LEU A 10 9.10 3.29 9.23
N ARG A 11 9.11 4.46 8.56
CA ARG A 11 8.07 5.49 8.75
C ARG A 11 6.91 5.47 7.75
N ALA A 12 7.05 4.73 6.65
CA ALA A 12 6.10 4.76 5.53
C ALA A 12 5.21 3.51 5.44
N ALA A 13 5.83 2.33 5.55
CA ALA A 13 5.22 1.03 5.25
C ALA A 13 4.05 0.61 6.17
N LEU A 14 3.72 1.41 7.18
CA LEU A 14 2.69 1.10 8.18
C LEU A 14 1.51 2.07 8.18
N ALA A 15 1.50 3.11 7.33
CA ALA A 15 0.40 4.06 7.32
C ALA A 15 -0.67 3.69 6.29
N ALA A 16 -1.89 3.46 6.79
CA ALA A 16 -3.07 3.52 5.96
C ALA A 16 -3.40 4.98 5.64
N VAL A 17 -3.86 5.23 4.43
CA VAL A 17 -4.24 6.56 3.92
C VAL A 17 -5.67 6.51 3.44
N VAL A 18 -6.39 7.61 3.67
CA VAL A 18 -7.70 7.87 3.09
C VAL A 18 -7.49 8.81 1.91
N PHE A 19 -8.07 8.50 0.76
CA PHE A 19 -7.90 9.31 -0.45
C PHE A 19 -9.17 9.41 -1.28
N LYS A 20 -9.29 10.52 -2.04
CA LYS A 20 -10.33 10.69 -3.07
C LYS A 20 -9.85 10.14 -4.40
N THR A 21 -10.80 9.63 -5.16
CA THR A 21 -10.55 8.97 -6.44
C THR A 21 -10.64 9.90 -7.65
N ASP A 22 -10.87 11.20 -7.43
CA ASP A 22 -11.01 12.19 -8.51
C ASP A 22 -9.78 12.22 -9.41
N GLY A 23 -10.00 11.97 -10.71
CA GLY A 23 -8.95 11.98 -11.72
C GLY A 23 -8.01 10.77 -11.69
N ILE A 24 -8.33 9.71 -10.95
CA ILE A 24 -7.58 8.43 -10.97
C ILE A 24 -8.23 7.50 -11.99
N ALA A 25 -7.41 6.97 -12.91
CA ALA A 25 -7.89 6.07 -13.96
C ALA A 25 -8.58 4.83 -13.35
N MET A 26 -9.64 4.36 -14.01
CA MET A 26 -10.41 3.17 -13.62
C MET A 26 -11.17 3.24 -12.28
N LEU A 27 -11.09 4.35 -11.55
CA LEU A 27 -11.86 4.57 -10.32
C LEU A 27 -13.05 5.51 -10.57
N PRO A 28 -14.18 5.33 -9.87
CA PRO A 28 -15.30 6.28 -9.94
C PRO A 28 -14.87 7.64 -9.37
N SER A 29 -15.33 8.76 -9.92
CA SER A 29 -15.05 10.09 -9.32
C SER A 29 -15.79 10.26 -7.98
N ALA A 30 -15.29 11.15 -7.12
CA ALA A 30 -15.88 11.52 -5.85
C ALA A 30 -16.09 10.38 -4.83
N ALA A 31 -15.43 9.23 -5.02
CA ALA A 31 -15.40 8.15 -4.04
C ALA A 31 -14.23 8.33 -3.06
N VAL A 32 -14.34 7.69 -1.90
CA VAL A 32 -13.31 7.70 -0.85
C VAL A 32 -12.86 6.27 -0.58
N PHE A 33 -11.55 6.05 -0.65
CA PHE A 33 -10.92 4.74 -0.48
C PHE A 33 -9.92 4.78 0.66
N VAL A 34 -9.61 3.59 1.20
CA VAL A 34 -8.59 3.38 2.23
C VAL A 34 -7.64 2.28 1.78
N SER A 35 -6.34 2.59 1.77
CA SER A 35 -5.27 1.63 1.43
C SER A 35 -4.02 1.90 2.26
N ARG A 36 -3.11 0.94 2.32
CA ARG A 36 -1.79 1.10 2.95
C ARG A 36 -0.80 1.68 1.96
N VAL A 37 0.04 2.62 2.39
CA VAL A 37 1.20 3.05 1.60
C VAL A 37 2.25 1.95 1.61
N ALA A 38 2.57 1.44 0.41
CA ALA A 38 3.54 0.38 0.19
C ALA A 38 4.86 0.90 -0.41
N GLY A 39 4.85 2.05 -1.10
CA GLY A 39 6.05 2.71 -1.63
C GLY A 39 5.91 4.23 -1.68
N GLU A 40 7.03 4.91 -1.49
CA GLU A 40 7.16 6.38 -1.45
C GLU A 40 7.84 6.93 -2.72
N PRO A 41 7.76 8.24 -3.00
CA PRO A 41 8.52 8.87 -4.07
C PRO A 41 9.98 8.42 -4.13
N GLY A 42 10.43 7.98 -5.31
CA GLY A 42 11.79 7.50 -5.55
C GLY A 42 12.03 6.02 -5.27
N ASP A 43 11.09 5.30 -4.64
CA ASP A 43 11.22 3.86 -4.41
C ASP A 43 11.16 3.08 -5.72
N ARG A 44 12.10 2.16 -5.92
CA ARG A 44 12.03 1.15 -6.99
C ARG A 44 11.22 -0.04 -6.50
N LEU A 45 9.98 -0.13 -6.95
CA LEU A 45 9.02 -1.14 -6.56
C LEU A 45 8.98 -2.29 -7.57
N ARG A 46 8.94 -3.51 -7.06
CA ARG A 46 8.68 -4.72 -7.84
C ARG A 46 7.77 -5.66 -7.07
N LEU A 47 6.66 -6.09 -7.69
CA LEU A 47 5.79 -7.15 -7.21
C LEU A 47 6.04 -8.41 -8.06
N ALA A 48 6.48 -9.48 -7.40
CA ALA A 48 6.75 -10.76 -8.08
C ALA A 48 6.56 -11.91 -7.11
N ASP A 49 6.03 -13.03 -7.60
CA ASP A 49 5.76 -14.25 -6.80
C ASP A 49 4.94 -13.96 -5.54
N GLY A 50 4.01 -12.99 -5.64
CA GLY A 50 3.19 -12.57 -4.53
C GLY A 50 3.87 -11.66 -3.50
N LYS A 51 5.13 -11.30 -3.71
CA LYS A 51 5.97 -10.56 -2.76
C LYS A 51 6.26 -9.15 -3.23
N LEU A 52 6.36 -8.22 -2.26
CA LEU A 52 6.74 -6.83 -2.50
C LEU A 52 8.24 -6.64 -2.29
N TYR A 53 8.89 -6.04 -3.28
CA TYR A 53 10.28 -5.63 -3.20
C TYR A 53 10.38 -4.13 -3.39
N ILE A 54 11.13 -3.45 -2.51
CA ILE A 54 11.45 -2.03 -2.60
C ILE A 54 12.97 -1.91 -2.60
N ASN A 55 13.53 -1.28 -3.63
CA ASN A 55 14.97 -1.13 -3.81
C ASN A 55 15.70 -2.48 -3.66
N GLU A 56 15.17 -3.50 -4.36
CA GLU A 56 15.64 -4.89 -4.38
C GLU A 56 15.48 -5.67 -3.06
N ARG A 57 15.01 -5.02 -1.99
CA ARG A 57 14.78 -5.66 -0.69
C ARG A 57 13.34 -6.14 -0.57
N HIS A 58 13.16 -7.38 -0.12
CA HIS A 58 11.84 -7.91 0.23
C HIS A 58 11.24 -7.15 1.43
N ILE A 59 10.06 -6.57 1.23
CA ILE A 59 9.31 -5.85 2.26
C ILE A 59 8.11 -6.70 2.68
N VAL A 60 8.11 -7.11 3.94
CA VAL A 60 7.04 -7.90 4.54
C VAL A 60 5.95 -6.95 5.04
N LEU A 61 4.82 -6.93 4.36
CA LEU A 61 3.60 -6.28 4.83
C LEU A 61 2.70 -7.35 5.44
N GLY A 62 2.38 -7.20 6.73
CA GLY A 62 1.58 -8.17 7.48
C GLY A 62 0.23 -7.64 7.92
N ASN A 63 -0.73 -8.56 8.06
CA ASN A 63 -1.99 -8.36 8.77
C ASN A 63 -2.15 -9.41 9.89
N ALA A 64 -3.32 -9.50 10.50
CA ALA A 64 -3.60 -10.45 11.59
C ALA A 64 -3.43 -11.93 11.22
N LEU A 65 -3.36 -12.27 9.92
CA LEU A 65 -3.21 -13.62 9.40
C LEU A 65 -1.76 -13.94 8.98
N GLY A 66 -0.83 -12.98 9.06
CA GLY A 66 0.56 -13.13 8.64
C GLY A 66 0.95 -12.21 7.48
N GLU A 67 1.97 -12.62 6.72
CA GLU A 67 2.45 -11.90 5.54
C GLU A 67 1.37 -11.87 4.45
N ILE A 68 1.10 -10.68 3.94
CA ILE A 68 0.16 -10.46 2.84
C ILE A 68 0.84 -10.83 1.53
N THR A 69 0.19 -11.69 0.75
CA THR A 69 0.63 -12.06 -0.59
C THR A 69 -0.18 -11.28 -1.64
N TYR A 70 0.49 -10.69 -2.63
CA TYR A 70 -0.11 -9.81 -3.65
C TYR A 70 -0.26 -10.50 -5.00
N GLN A 71 -1.47 -10.95 -5.31
CA GLN A 71 -1.77 -11.49 -6.64
C GLN A 71 -1.76 -10.39 -7.69
N LEU A 72 -1.17 -10.66 -8.85
CA LEU A 72 -1.11 -9.71 -9.96
C LEU A 72 -2.43 -9.72 -10.75
N PRO A 73 -2.86 -8.59 -11.31
CA PRO A 73 -4.03 -8.53 -12.18
C PRO A 73 -3.91 -9.47 -13.40
N PRO A 74 -4.99 -10.13 -13.84
CA PRO A 74 -4.98 -10.95 -15.04
C PRO A 74 -4.86 -10.10 -16.33
N GLY A 75 -4.14 -10.59 -17.34
CA GLY A 75 -3.96 -9.92 -18.65
C GLY A 75 -2.53 -10.05 -19.20
N PRO A 76 -2.26 -9.67 -20.48
CA PRO A 76 -1.10 -10.14 -21.26
C PRO A 76 0.29 -9.77 -20.69
N SER A 77 0.33 -8.85 -19.71
CA SER A 77 1.50 -8.45 -18.92
C SER A 77 1.08 -7.88 -17.56
N GLY A 78 -0.11 -8.26 -17.04
CA GLY A 78 -0.66 -7.90 -15.71
C GLY A 78 -0.37 -6.49 -15.18
N MET A 79 -0.30 -5.48 -16.07
CA MET A 79 0.17 -4.13 -15.77
C MET A 79 1.61 -4.08 -15.23
N ALA A 80 2.58 -4.65 -15.95
CA ALA A 80 4.00 -4.62 -15.61
C ALA A 80 4.50 -3.20 -15.30
N ALA A 81 3.99 -2.19 -16.00
CA ALA A 81 4.29 -0.77 -15.75
C ALA A 81 3.83 -0.28 -14.35
N HIS A 82 2.86 -0.94 -13.73
CA HIS A 82 2.35 -0.62 -12.41
C HIS A 82 2.90 -1.54 -11.32
N THR A 83 3.56 -2.64 -11.69
CA THR A 83 4.04 -3.66 -10.75
C THR A 83 5.55 -3.81 -10.77
N ASN A 84 6.24 -3.13 -11.67
CA ASN A 84 7.69 -2.95 -11.70
C ASN A 84 8.01 -1.52 -12.17
N LEU A 85 8.18 -0.59 -11.24
CA LEU A 85 8.35 0.83 -11.53
C LEU A 85 9.22 1.55 -10.49
N THR A 86 9.59 2.80 -10.80
CA THR A 86 10.04 3.75 -9.78
C THR A 86 8.89 4.69 -9.47
N VAL A 87 8.51 4.81 -8.20
CA VAL A 87 7.40 5.67 -7.77
C VAL A 87 7.74 7.13 -8.11
N PRO A 88 6.91 7.83 -8.92
CA PRO A 88 7.19 9.20 -9.31
C PRO A 88 7.14 10.17 -8.12
N ASP A 89 7.82 11.30 -8.27
CA ASP A 89 7.75 12.40 -7.31
C ASP A 89 6.31 12.87 -7.07
N GLY A 90 5.98 13.12 -5.80
CA GLY A 90 4.65 13.55 -5.40
C GLY A 90 3.56 12.49 -5.55
N GLN A 91 3.92 11.21 -5.74
CA GLN A 91 2.99 10.10 -5.78
C GLN A 91 3.38 8.99 -4.79
N TYR A 92 2.43 8.12 -4.47
CA TYR A 92 2.62 6.99 -3.58
C TYR A 92 2.14 5.72 -4.24
N PHE A 93 2.74 4.58 -3.91
CA PHE A 93 2.20 3.28 -4.29
C PHE A 93 1.39 2.73 -3.13
N VAL A 94 0.12 2.38 -3.35
CA VAL A 94 -0.76 1.90 -2.29
C VAL A 94 -1.27 0.49 -2.56
N LEU A 95 -1.33 -0.32 -1.51
CA LEU A 95 -1.81 -1.69 -1.54
C LEU A 95 -2.88 -1.90 -0.47
N GLY A 96 -3.90 -2.68 -0.79
CA GLY A 96 -4.91 -3.09 0.17
C GLY A 96 -4.49 -4.34 0.94
N ASP A 97 -4.77 -4.37 2.24
CA ASP A 97 -4.44 -5.52 3.09
C ASP A 97 -5.29 -6.76 2.77
N ASN A 98 -6.50 -6.56 2.23
CA ASN A 98 -7.33 -7.62 1.66
C ASN A 98 -6.96 -7.84 0.18
N SER A 99 -5.72 -8.25 -0.04
CA SER A 99 -5.05 -8.27 -1.34
C SER A 99 -5.88 -8.88 -2.48
N ILE A 100 -6.59 -10.00 -2.23
CA ILE A 100 -7.40 -10.68 -3.26
C ILE A 100 -8.61 -9.85 -3.71
N ASN A 101 -9.12 -8.98 -2.85
CA ASN A 101 -10.32 -8.18 -3.09
C ASN A 101 -10.05 -6.68 -3.15
N SER A 102 -8.77 -6.28 -3.31
CA SER A 102 -8.37 -4.88 -3.33
C SER A 102 -8.11 -4.41 -4.75
N PHE A 103 -8.86 -3.42 -5.20
CA PHE A 103 -8.62 -2.71 -6.45
C PHE A 103 -7.71 -1.50 -6.19
N ASP A 104 -6.41 -1.76 -6.07
CA ASP A 104 -5.37 -0.83 -5.63
C ASP A 104 -4.34 -0.50 -6.73
N SER A 105 -3.17 0.06 -6.37
CA SER A 105 -2.18 0.55 -7.35
C SER A 105 -1.69 -0.51 -8.35
N ARG A 106 -1.89 -1.81 -8.07
CA ARG A 106 -1.66 -2.88 -9.05
C ARG A 106 -2.48 -2.68 -10.33
N PHE A 107 -3.69 -2.13 -10.20
CA PHE A 107 -4.66 -1.97 -11.28
C PHE A 107 -4.66 -0.58 -11.92
N TRP A 108 -4.34 0.47 -11.17
CA TRP A 108 -4.50 1.84 -11.66
C TRP A 108 -3.24 2.72 -11.50
N GLY A 109 -2.15 2.16 -10.96
CA GLY A 109 -0.86 2.86 -10.83
C GLY A 109 -0.72 3.67 -9.55
N CYS A 110 0.20 4.63 -9.55
CA CYS A 110 0.50 5.42 -8.35
C CYS A 110 -0.59 6.44 -8.00
N LEU A 111 -0.75 6.67 -6.70
CA LEU A 111 -1.68 7.62 -6.09
C LEU A 111 -1.04 9.00 -5.96
N PRO A 112 -1.58 10.06 -6.59
CA PRO A 112 -1.09 11.42 -6.38
C PRO A 112 -1.24 11.85 -4.92
N ALA A 113 -0.21 12.48 -4.35
CA ALA A 113 -0.23 12.96 -2.97
C ALA A 113 -1.39 13.92 -2.69
N LYS A 114 -1.75 14.75 -3.66
CA LYS A 114 -2.89 15.69 -3.60
C LYS A 114 -4.25 15.01 -3.40
N SER A 115 -4.36 13.74 -3.75
CA SER A 115 -5.59 12.95 -3.61
C SER A 115 -5.76 12.40 -2.19
N ILE A 116 -4.68 12.39 -1.39
CA ILE A 116 -4.69 11.89 -0.01
C ILE A 116 -5.37 12.94 0.90
N LEU A 117 -6.43 12.52 1.58
CA LEU A 117 -7.14 13.33 2.57
C LEU A 117 -6.48 13.28 3.94
N GLY A 118 -5.83 12.17 4.28
CA GLY A 118 -5.15 12.01 5.56
C GLY A 118 -4.58 10.61 5.80
N ARG A 119 -3.82 10.48 6.89
CA ARG A 119 -3.25 9.21 7.36
C ARG A 119 -4.08 8.68 8.53
N ILE A 120 -4.41 7.40 8.50
CA ILE A 120 -5.05 6.71 9.62
C ILE A 120 -3.95 6.29 10.58
N SER A 121 -4.00 6.82 11.80
CA SER A 121 -3.02 6.51 12.85
C SER A 121 -3.56 5.54 13.90
N PHE A 122 -4.89 5.44 14.04
CA PHE A 122 -5.54 4.60 15.05
C PHE A 122 -6.80 3.97 14.48
N CYS A 123 -6.92 2.64 14.57
CA CYS A 123 -8.15 1.89 14.37
C CYS A 123 -8.49 1.21 15.69
N TYR A 124 -9.65 1.54 16.26
CA TYR A 124 -10.10 0.92 17.50
C TYR A 124 -11.01 -0.27 17.21
N ALA A 125 -10.65 -1.45 17.72
CA ALA A 125 -11.53 -2.62 17.69
C ALA A 125 -12.63 -2.46 18.76
N PRO A 126 -13.86 -2.99 18.53
CA PRO A 126 -14.94 -2.89 19.50
C PRO A 126 -14.54 -3.56 20.83
N VAL A 127 -14.58 -2.78 21.91
CA VAL A 127 -14.21 -3.20 23.30
C VAL A 127 -15.00 -4.41 23.78
N SER A 128 -16.22 -4.54 23.26
CA SER A 128 -17.19 -5.57 23.63
C SER A 128 -16.77 -7.00 23.24
N ARG A 129 -15.66 -7.18 22.52
CA ARG A 129 -15.10 -8.51 22.21
C ARG A 129 -14.03 -8.99 23.20
N MET A 130 -13.74 -8.21 24.24
CA MET A 130 -12.77 -8.54 25.28
C MET A 130 -13.43 -9.40 26.38
N GLY A 131 -13.70 -10.67 26.08
CA GLY A 131 -14.28 -11.65 27.00
C GLY A 131 -13.21 -12.58 27.57
N ARG A 132 -13.27 -12.86 28.87
CA ARG A 132 -12.40 -13.83 29.54
C ARG A 132 -12.88 -15.24 29.18
N VAL A 133 -12.11 -15.96 28.35
CA VAL A 133 -12.29 -17.41 28.17
C VAL A 133 -11.93 -18.08 29.50
N ARG A 134 -12.88 -18.83 30.06
CA ARG A 134 -12.65 -19.72 31.20
C ARG A 134 -12.34 -21.12 30.68
#